data_AF-A0A948ZHI4-F1
#
_entry.id   AF-A0A948ZHI4-F1
#
_cell.length_a   1.000
_cell.length_b   1.000
_cell.length_c   1.000
_cell.angle_alpha   90.00
_cell.angle_beta   90.00
_cell.angle_gamma   90.00
#
_symmetry.space_group_name_H-M   'P 1'
#
loop_
_entity.id
_entity.type
_entity.pdbx_description
1 polymer ?
#
loop_
_entity_poly.entity_id
_entity_poly.type
_entity_poly.pdbx_seq_one_letter_code
_entity_poly.pdbx_strand_id
1 'polypeptide(L)'
;MLFTFLPLAAALAEPPLTVPVDGEPFRAELIGAKADWRFTFRTDGQRRTMPAADLVRWGSCPEQGRAGGLLLADGGWIAAHVATADQKKLTADSDLFGTFSLPLESLAGVVFHPSDSPLPLGDGADRKNSPLPLGEGQGVRALLENGDELTGQLLGVADEVVKFQTDVGVVEIHTDRIVALIFHPAIKPRPSVAPAGEKSEPLRAWVGLSDGSRLSAARLAIEDGSAAIDAAGRTWKTSAENIVFLQPLGGRATYLSDLKPVEYHQTPYLDLPWPWRADRNATGGRLRCRGQLYQKGIGVHSAARLIFSPLSPGEGPGVRAAKQSDSPLPLGEGPGVRATGAPKRFQALVGIDDSTDGRGSVRFRVLVDGRERYVSPILCGGDPPVPVSVELAGAKRLELVVDYADRADVLDHADWLDARLVK
;
A
#
# COMPACT_ATOMS: atom_id res chain seq x y z
N MET A 1 37.76 -41.22 -17.30
CA MET A 1 37.52 -40.36 -16.12
C MET A 1 36.07 -39.90 -16.21
N LEU A 2 35.20 -40.48 -15.39
CA LEU A 2 33.75 -40.22 -15.44
C LEU A 2 33.46 -39.05 -14.47
N PHE A 3 33.04 -37.89 -15.00
CA PHE A 3 32.62 -36.76 -14.18
C PHE A 3 31.18 -36.99 -13.73
N THR A 4 30.99 -37.38 -12.47
CA THR A 4 29.70 -37.33 -11.78
C THR A 4 29.32 -35.88 -11.50
N PHE A 5 28.26 -35.41 -12.16
CA PHE A 5 27.54 -34.20 -11.76
C PHE A 5 26.79 -34.50 -10.45
N LEU A 6 27.14 -33.82 -9.35
CA LEU A 6 26.23 -33.68 -8.22
C LEU A 6 25.17 -32.63 -8.59
N PRO A 7 23.87 -32.89 -8.34
CA PRO A 7 22.87 -31.84 -8.46
C PRO A 7 23.12 -30.79 -7.37
N LEU A 8 23.10 -29.52 -7.77
CA LEU A 8 23.06 -28.38 -6.86
C LEU A 8 21.76 -28.52 -6.05
N ALA A 9 21.87 -28.89 -4.77
CA ALA A 9 20.72 -28.90 -3.88
C ALA A 9 20.13 -27.49 -3.87
N ALA A 10 18.92 -27.32 -4.40
CA ALA A 10 18.15 -26.10 -4.22
C ALA A 10 18.04 -25.89 -2.70
N ALA A 11 18.64 -24.82 -2.18
CA ALA A 11 18.45 -24.43 -0.80
C ALA A 11 16.93 -24.28 -0.58
N LEU A 12 16.35 -25.10 0.28
CA LEU A 12 14.94 -24.96 0.65
C LEU A 12 14.76 -23.53 1.15
N ALA A 13 13.96 -22.74 0.43
CA ALA A 13 13.68 -21.36 0.81
C ALA A 13 13.12 -21.35 2.24
N GLU A 14 13.65 -20.49 3.11
CA GLU A 14 13.17 -20.38 4.48
C GLU A 14 11.68 -20.03 4.49
N PRO A 15 10.86 -20.62 5.38
CA PRO A 15 9.45 -20.30 5.43
C PRO A 15 9.21 -18.80 5.68
N PRO A 16 8.11 -18.24 5.11
CA PRO A 16 7.82 -16.82 5.25
C PRO A 16 7.66 -16.39 6.71
N LEU A 17 8.02 -15.14 7.00
CA LEU A 17 7.92 -14.57 8.34
C LEU A 17 6.45 -14.29 8.69
N THR A 18 6.02 -14.75 9.85
CA THR A 18 4.73 -14.43 10.47
C THR A 18 4.96 -13.41 11.57
N VAL A 19 4.30 -12.26 11.47
CA VAL A 19 4.37 -11.18 12.45
C VAL A 19 3.03 -11.12 13.18
N PRO A 20 2.94 -11.68 14.40
CA PRO A 20 1.73 -11.57 15.20
C PRO A 20 1.58 -10.15 15.78
N VAL A 21 0.38 -9.82 16.25
CA VAL A 21 0.13 -8.59 17.01
C VAL A 21 0.86 -8.62 18.35
N ASP A 22 0.86 -9.77 19.03
CA ASP A 22 1.59 -10.01 20.28
C ASP A 22 2.58 -11.17 20.15
N GLY A 23 3.73 -11.04 20.81
CA GLY A 23 4.79 -12.04 20.82
C GLY A 23 5.80 -11.84 19.70
N GLU A 24 6.81 -12.71 19.69
CA GLU A 24 7.90 -12.64 18.71
C GLU A 24 7.46 -13.13 17.33
N PRO A 25 7.97 -12.51 16.24
CA PRO A 25 7.83 -13.04 14.89
C PRO A 25 8.40 -14.46 14.78
N PHE A 26 7.76 -15.30 13.97
CA PHE A 26 8.17 -16.69 13.76
C PHE A 26 7.99 -17.10 12.29
N ARG A 27 8.79 -18.04 11.80
CA ARG A 27 8.68 -18.53 10.42
C ARG A 27 7.66 -19.65 10.32
N ALA A 28 6.76 -19.57 9.34
CA ALA A 28 5.73 -20.58 9.15
C ALA A 28 5.15 -20.58 7.73
N GLU A 29 4.64 -21.73 7.30
CA GLU A 29 3.88 -21.87 6.06
C GLU A 29 2.39 -21.66 6.33
N LEU A 30 1.69 -20.95 5.45
CA LEU A 30 0.23 -20.89 5.49
C LEU A 30 -0.35 -22.17 4.87
N ILE A 31 -1.13 -22.93 5.64
CA ILE A 31 -1.66 -24.23 5.20
C ILE A 31 -3.19 -24.31 5.22
N GLY A 32 -3.85 -23.26 5.69
CA GLY A 32 -5.30 -23.20 5.72
C GLY A 32 -5.80 -21.82 6.11
N ALA A 33 -6.95 -21.46 5.57
CA ALA A 33 -7.67 -20.24 5.88
C ALA A 33 -9.16 -20.56 5.85
N LYS A 34 -9.90 -20.13 6.87
CA LYS A 34 -11.33 -20.34 6.98
C LYS A 34 -12.09 -19.06 6.72
N ALA A 35 -13.36 -19.22 6.34
CA ALA A 35 -14.31 -18.13 6.11
C ALA A 35 -14.47 -17.13 7.26
N ASP A 36 -14.19 -17.57 8.49
CA ASP A 36 -14.24 -16.77 9.72
C ASP A 36 -12.92 -16.05 10.00
N TRP A 37 -12.04 -15.93 9.00
CA TRP A 37 -10.73 -15.30 9.09
C TRP A 37 -9.79 -15.94 10.12
N ARG A 38 -9.85 -17.27 10.26
CA ARG A 38 -8.83 -18.05 10.99
C ARG A 38 -7.81 -18.62 10.04
N PHE A 39 -6.54 -18.29 10.28
CA PHE A 39 -5.40 -18.83 9.54
C PHE A 39 -4.76 -19.97 10.31
N THR A 40 -4.38 -21.01 9.58
CA THR A 40 -3.64 -22.15 10.11
C THR A 40 -2.26 -22.16 9.48
N PHE A 41 -1.26 -22.06 10.33
CA PHE A 41 0.15 -22.07 9.98
C PHE A 41 0.80 -23.39 10.36
N ARG A 42 1.82 -23.79 9.61
CA ARG A 42 2.72 -24.90 9.94
C ARG A 42 4.08 -24.34 10.32
N THR A 43 4.54 -24.64 11.53
CA THR A 43 5.84 -24.23 12.06
C THR A 43 6.43 -25.40 12.83
N ASP A 44 7.69 -25.77 12.53
CA ASP A 44 8.38 -26.94 13.12
C ASP A 44 7.55 -28.24 13.13
N GLY A 45 6.81 -28.50 12.03
CA GLY A 45 5.93 -29.66 11.88
C GLY A 45 4.61 -29.58 12.68
N GLN A 46 4.44 -28.56 13.53
CA GLN A 46 3.22 -28.34 14.31
C GLN A 46 2.26 -27.39 13.60
N ARG A 47 0.95 -27.59 13.85
CA ARG A 47 -0.10 -26.71 13.36
C ARG A 47 -0.43 -25.67 14.42
N ARG A 48 -0.41 -24.40 14.04
CA ARG A 48 -0.83 -23.27 14.87
C ARG A 48 -1.94 -22.51 14.17
N THR A 49 -3.10 -22.40 14.81
CA THR A 49 -4.21 -21.59 14.29
C THR A 49 -4.26 -20.26 15.03
N MET A 50 -4.51 -19.17 14.31
CA MET A 50 -4.74 -17.86 14.90
C MET A 50 -5.79 -17.04 14.12
N PRO A 51 -6.57 -16.20 14.81
CA PRO A 51 -7.43 -15.22 14.16
C PRO A 51 -6.59 -14.23 13.34
N ALA A 52 -7.11 -13.79 12.19
CA ALA A 52 -6.51 -12.72 11.40
C ALA A 52 -6.41 -11.40 12.18
N ALA A 53 -7.31 -11.17 13.15
CA ALA A 53 -7.24 -10.00 14.04
C ALA A 53 -5.99 -9.97 14.94
N ASP A 54 -5.29 -11.10 15.09
CA ASP A 54 -4.05 -11.27 15.85
C ASP A 54 -2.80 -11.34 14.96
N LEU A 55 -2.96 -11.12 13.65
CA LEU A 55 -1.87 -11.15 12.68
C LEU A 55 -1.65 -9.74 12.11
N VAL A 56 -0.40 -9.27 12.13
CA VAL A 56 -0.01 -8.05 11.42
C VAL A 56 0.26 -8.36 9.96
N ARG A 57 1.14 -9.33 9.69
CA ARG A 57 1.39 -9.83 8.34
C ARG A 57 1.99 -11.24 8.33
N TRP A 58 1.83 -11.93 7.22
CA TRP A 58 2.56 -13.14 6.87
C TRP A 58 3.21 -12.96 5.50
N GLY A 59 4.48 -13.33 5.38
CA GLY A 59 5.27 -13.19 4.16
C GLY A 59 5.58 -11.75 3.77
N SER A 60 5.87 -11.56 2.49
CA SER A 60 6.41 -10.33 1.91
C SER A 60 5.54 -9.87 0.74
N CYS A 61 5.18 -8.58 0.73
CA CYS A 61 4.42 -8.02 -0.38
C CYS A 61 5.22 -8.21 -1.68
N PRO A 62 4.65 -8.93 -2.67
CA PRO A 62 5.36 -9.24 -3.90
C PRO A 62 5.49 -7.97 -4.76
N GLU A 63 6.60 -7.86 -5.47
CA GLU A 63 6.77 -6.81 -6.47
C GLU A 63 5.96 -7.13 -7.72
N GLN A 64 5.35 -6.10 -8.30
CA GLN A 64 4.67 -6.21 -9.58
C GLN A 64 5.72 -6.51 -10.65
N GLY A 65 5.54 -7.62 -11.38
CA GLY A 65 6.40 -7.96 -12.51
C GLY A 65 6.38 -6.91 -13.61
N ARG A 66 7.30 -7.03 -14.58
CA ARG A 66 7.44 -6.09 -15.70
C ARG A 66 6.38 -6.25 -16.81
N ALA A 67 5.47 -7.20 -16.67
CA ALA A 67 4.52 -7.60 -17.71
C ALA A 67 3.32 -6.66 -17.87
N GLY A 68 3.21 -5.61 -17.05
CA GLY A 68 2.01 -4.77 -17.00
C GLY A 68 0.95 -5.34 -16.05
N GLY A 69 -0.23 -4.73 -16.02
CA GLY A 69 -1.31 -5.17 -15.13
C GLY A 69 -2.48 -4.22 -15.03
N LEU A 70 -3.45 -4.63 -14.22
CA LEU A 70 -4.68 -3.90 -13.94
C LEU A 70 -4.61 -3.30 -12.54
N LEU A 71 -4.84 -1.99 -12.43
CA LEU A 71 -5.03 -1.33 -11.15
C LEU A 71 -6.52 -1.29 -10.82
N LEU A 72 -6.90 -1.89 -9.70
CA LEU A 72 -8.26 -1.93 -9.21
C LEU A 72 -8.63 -0.62 -8.50
N ALA A 73 -9.92 -0.29 -8.54
CA ALA A 73 -10.53 0.86 -7.87
C ALA A 73 -10.25 0.94 -6.36
N ASP A 74 -9.98 -0.20 -5.71
CA ASP A 74 -9.69 -0.31 -4.28
C ASP A 74 -8.17 -0.29 -3.97
N GLY A 75 -7.32 -0.05 -4.99
CA GLY A 75 -5.86 -0.04 -4.89
C GLY A 75 -5.19 -1.42 -5.02
N GLY A 76 -5.97 -2.47 -5.27
CA GLY A 76 -5.44 -3.77 -5.67
C GLY A 76 -4.77 -3.75 -7.04
N TRP A 77 -3.95 -4.77 -7.31
CA TRP A 77 -3.23 -4.95 -8.57
C TRP A 77 -3.43 -6.37 -9.07
N ILE A 78 -3.63 -6.55 -10.37
CA ILE A 78 -3.64 -7.87 -11.00
C ILE A 78 -2.59 -7.88 -12.09
N ALA A 79 -1.62 -8.78 -12.00
CA ALA A 79 -0.70 -9.06 -13.09
C ALA A 79 -1.48 -9.77 -14.20
N ALA A 80 -1.70 -9.05 -15.30
CA ALA A 80 -2.48 -9.52 -16.43
C ALA A 80 -2.21 -8.68 -17.68
N HIS A 81 -2.34 -9.30 -18.85
CA HIS A 81 -2.30 -8.64 -20.13
C HIS A 81 -3.71 -8.33 -20.62
N VAL A 82 -3.93 -7.12 -21.12
CA VAL A 82 -5.24 -6.75 -21.70
C VAL A 82 -5.40 -7.37 -23.06
N ALA A 83 -6.42 -8.22 -23.22
CA ALA A 83 -6.76 -8.83 -24.51
C ALA A 83 -7.70 -7.93 -25.31
N THR A 84 -8.82 -7.52 -24.69
CA THR A 84 -9.82 -6.66 -25.32
C THR A 84 -10.49 -5.74 -24.30
N ALA A 85 -11.00 -4.60 -24.76
CA ALA A 85 -11.88 -3.77 -23.95
C ALA A 85 -12.95 -3.10 -24.82
N ASP A 86 -14.12 -2.88 -24.23
CA ASP A 86 -15.17 -2.02 -24.76
C ASP A 86 -15.49 -0.92 -23.73
N GLN A 87 -16.52 -0.11 -23.97
CA GLN A 87 -16.90 0.98 -23.06
C GLN A 87 -17.44 0.54 -21.68
N LYS A 88 -17.67 -0.77 -21.46
CA LYS A 88 -18.27 -1.30 -20.23
C LYS A 88 -17.34 -2.23 -19.49
N LYS A 89 -16.56 -3.04 -20.20
CA LYS A 89 -15.73 -4.10 -19.61
C LYS A 89 -14.39 -4.24 -20.32
N LEU A 90 -13.45 -4.80 -19.59
CA LEU A 90 -12.14 -5.20 -20.07
C LEU A 90 -11.97 -6.70 -19.85
N THR A 91 -11.40 -7.39 -20.84
CA THR A 91 -10.99 -8.79 -20.77
C THR A 91 -9.47 -8.85 -20.75
N ALA A 92 -8.93 -9.64 -19.82
CA ALA A 92 -7.51 -9.80 -19.62
C ALA A 92 -7.14 -11.27 -19.37
N ASP A 93 -5.88 -11.59 -19.60
CA ASP A 93 -5.28 -12.89 -19.36
C ASP A 93 -4.24 -12.79 -18.25
N SER A 94 -4.38 -13.63 -17.22
CA SER A 94 -3.44 -13.75 -16.10
C SER A 94 -2.91 -15.17 -16.00
N ASP A 95 -1.63 -15.31 -15.68
CA ASP A 95 -1.00 -16.62 -15.47
C ASP A 95 -1.65 -17.40 -14.33
N LEU A 96 -2.09 -16.72 -13.27
CA LEU A 96 -2.68 -17.36 -12.09
C LEU A 96 -4.20 -17.54 -12.17
N PHE A 97 -4.89 -16.73 -12.98
CA PHE A 97 -6.35 -16.70 -13.03
C PHE A 97 -6.96 -17.08 -14.39
N GLY A 98 -6.14 -17.30 -15.41
CA GLY A 98 -6.57 -17.49 -16.79
C GLY A 98 -7.23 -16.24 -17.38
N THR A 99 -8.09 -16.43 -18.38
CA THR A 99 -8.86 -15.35 -19.00
C THR A 99 -10.02 -14.92 -18.12
N PHE A 100 -10.19 -13.61 -17.93
CA PHE A 100 -11.29 -13.05 -17.17
C PHE A 100 -11.75 -11.70 -17.69
N SER A 101 -12.98 -11.30 -17.34
CA SER A 101 -13.48 -9.95 -17.58
C SER A 101 -13.80 -9.21 -16.28
N LEU A 102 -13.56 -7.89 -16.29
CA LEU A 102 -13.91 -6.96 -15.22
C LEU A 102 -14.69 -5.76 -15.80
N PRO A 103 -15.68 -5.22 -15.08
CA PRO A 103 -16.28 -3.94 -15.42
C PRO A 103 -15.21 -2.83 -15.40
N LEU A 104 -15.22 -1.92 -16.38
CA LEU A 104 -14.27 -0.79 -16.40
C LEU A 104 -14.39 0.08 -15.15
N GLU A 105 -15.59 0.23 -14.59
CA GLU A 105 -15.87 0.94 -13.34
C GLU A 105 -15.22 0.32 -12.09
N SER A 106 -14.70 -0.91 -12.19
CA SER A 106 -13.94 -1.55 -11.11
C SER A 106 -12.43 -1.31 -11.20
N LEU A 107 -11.98 -0.64 -12.27
CA LEU A 107 -10.58 -0.37 -12.56
C LEU A 107 -10.27 1.12 -12.33
N ALA A 108 -9.14 1.40 -11.70
CA ALA A 108 -8.55 2.73 -11.66
C ALA A 108 -7.63 2.97 -12.88
N GLY A 109 -7.09 1.90 -13.47
CA GLY A 109 -6.26 2.02 -14.66
C GLY A 109 -5.72 0.69 -15.19
N VAL A 110 -5.03 0.79 -16.32
CA VAL A 110 -4.29 -0.29 -16.99
C VAL A 110 -2.85 0.17 -17.15
N VAL A 111 -1.89 -0.72 -16.94
CA VAL A 111 -0.48 -0.49 -17.24
C VAL A 111 -0.06 -1.50 -18.28
N PHE A 112 0.38 -1.03 -19.45
CA PHE A 112 0.91 -1.91 -20.49
C PHE A 112 2.41 -2.12 -20.29
N HIS A 113 3.13 -1.03 -20.00
CA HIS A 113 4.58 -1.05 -19.79
C HIS A 113 4.91 -0.34 -18.48
N PRO A 114 5.29 -1.08 -17.43
CA PRO A 114 5.75 -0.44 -16.21
C PRO A 114 7.08 0.27 -16.48
N SER A 115 7.08 1.60 -16.40
CA SER A 115 8.31 2.39 -16.43
C SER A 115 8.96 2.41 -15.04
N ASP A 116 10.27 2.66 -14.99
CA ASP A 116 10.99 2.87 -13.73
C ASP A 116 10.55 4.17 -13.01
N SER A 117 9.87 5.06 -13.73
CA SER A 117 9.27 6.28 -13.19
C SER A 117 8.00 5.96 -12.38
N PRO A 118 7.71 6.69 -11.28
CA PRO A 118 6.45 6.54 -10.57
C PRO A 118 5.28 6.78 -11.53
N LEU A 119 4.48 5.75 -11.80
CA LEU A 119 3.27 5.93 -12.57
C LEU A 119 2.32 6.85 -11.78
N PRO A 120 1.72 7.89 -12.39
CA PRO A 120 0.79 8.82 -11.74
C PRO A 120 -0.60 8.17 -11.55
N LEU A 121 -0.59 6.88 -11.21
CA LEU A 121 -1.72 6.02 -10.91
C LEU A 121 -2.09 6.06 -9.42
N GLY A 122 -1.30 6.77 -8.62
CA GLY A 122 -1.54 7.02 -7.20
C GLY A 122 -2.49 8.19 -6.95
N ASP A 123 -3.31 8.03 -5.93
CA ASP A 123 -4.38 8.93 -5.48
C ASP A 123 -4.08 10.43 -5.60
N GLY A 124 -5.02 11.17 -6.20
CA GLY A 124 -5.36 12.55 -5.81
C GLY A 124 -4.33 13.67 -6.04
N ALA A 125 -3.15 13.61 -5.44
CA ALA A 125 -2.22 14.73 -5.33
C ALA A 125 -1.57 15.16 -6.66
N ASP A 126 -1.20 14.21 -7.54
CA ASP A 126 -0.70 14.54 -8.89
C ASP A 126 -1.79 15.20 -9.76
N ARG A 127 -3.07 15.15 -9.33
CA ARG A 127 -4.18 15.78 -10.05
C ARG A 127 -4.27 17.30 -9.86
N LYS A 128 -3.77 17.86 -8.74
CA LYS A 128 -3.88 19.31 -8.50
C LYS A 128 -2.92 20.14 -9.37
N ASN A 129 -1.86 19.52 -9.89
CA ASN A 129 -0.88 20.18 -10.75
C ASN A 129 -0.90 19.70 -12.21
N SER A 130 -1.83 18.80 -12.59
CA SER A 130 -2.04 18.44 -14.00
C SER A 130 -2.94 19.50 -14.65
N PRO A 131 -2.47 20.24 -15.68
CA PRO A 131 -3.08 21.50 -16.13
C PRO A 131 -4.38 21.37 -16.95
N LEU A 132 -5.02 20.20 -17.02
CA LEU A 132 -6.21 19.99 -17.85
C LEU A 132 -7.37 19.42 -17.02
N PRO A 133 -8.44 20.21 -16.77
CA PRO A 133 -9.68 19.67 -16.23
C PRO A 133 -10.33 18.75 -17.26
N LEU A 134 -10.44 17.47 -16.95
CA LEU A 134 -11.26 16.53 -17.70
C LEU A 134 -12.73 16.90 -17.49
N GLY A 135 -13.46 17.17 -18.59
CA GLY A 135 -14.88 17.50 -18.55
C GLY A 135 -15.72 16.40 -17.87
N GLU A 136 -16.90 16.75 -17.37
CA GLU A 136 -17.83 15.82 -16.73
C GLU A 136 -18.15 14.62 -17.66
N GLY A 137 -17.61 13.44 -17.37
CA GLY A 137 -17.79 12.21 -18.16
C GLY A 137 -16.83 11.08 -17.80
N GLN A 138 -17.01 9.89 -18.41
CA GLN A 138 -16.11 8.72 -18.36
C GLN A 138 -14.79 8.99 -19.11
N GLY A 139 -14.06 10.03 -18.69
CA GLY A 139 -12.78 10.40 -19.28
C GLY A 139 -11.69 9.38 -18.96
N VAL A 140 -10.92 9.02 -19.98
CA VAL A 140 -9.69 8.22 -19.87
C VAL A 140 -8.51 9.09 -20.25
N ARG A 141 -7.46 9.01 -19.44
CA ARG A 141 -6.17 9.63 -19.74
C ARG A 141 -5.17 8.53 -20.09
N ALA A 142 -4.53 8.64 -21.26
CA ALA A 142 -3.44 7.78 -21.67
C ALA A 142 -2.11 8.52 -21.47
N LEU A 143 -1.18 7.89 -20.77
CA LEU A 143 0.21 8.34 -20.66
C LEU A 143 1.03 7.62 -21.74
N LEU A 144 1.71 8.38 -22.60
CA LEU A 144 2.50 7.86 -23.69
C LEU A 144 3.97 7.72 -23.30
N GLU A 145 4.72 6.86 -24.00
CA GLU A 145 6.14 6.60 -23.71
C GLU A 145 7.03 7.85 -23.84
N ASN A 146 6.65 8.79 -24.71
CA ASN A 146 7.37 10.05 -24.88
C ASN A 146 7.05 11.09 -23.79
N GLY A 147 6.21 10.74 -22.80
CA GLY A 147 5.78 11.62 -21.71
C GLY A 147 4.55 12.47 -22.04
N ASP A 148 4.02 12.41 -23.26
CA ASP A 148 2.80 13.13 -23.62
C ASP A 148 1.57 12.47 -22.97
N GLU A 149 0.57 13.28 -22.68
CA GLU A 149 -0.73 12.82 -22.18
C GLU A 149 -1.80 13.01 -23.27
N LEU A 150 -2.59 11.96 -23.52
CA LEU A 150 -3.78 12.03 -24.34
C LEU A 150 -5.03 11.88 -23.47
N THR A 151 -6.02 12.72 -23.71
CA THR A 151 -7.33 12.67 -23.04
C THR A 151 -8.41 12.33 -24.04
N GLY A 152 -9.36 11.47 -23.65
CA GLY A 152 -10.54 11.18 -24.44
C GLY A 152 -11.47 10.17 -23.79
N GLN A 153 -12.39 9.61 -24.57
CA GLN A 153 -13.19 8.44 -24.17
C GLN A 153 -12.59 7.19 -24.78
N LEU A 154 -12.47 6.12 -23.98
CA LEU A 154 -12.05 4.82 -24.51
C LEU A 154 -13.19 4.21 -25.34
N LEU A 155 -12.94 3.98 -26.62
CA LEU A 155 -13.88 3.28 -27.51
C LEU A 155 -13.68 1.77 -27.47
N GLY A 156 -12.42 1.34 -27.36
CA GLY A 156 -12.08 -0.06 -27.15
C GLY A 156 -10.59 -0.35 -27.28
N VAL A 157 -10.24 -1.58 -26.92
CA VAL A 157 -8.92 -2.18 -27.12
C VAL A 157 -9.11 -3.48 -27.88
N ALA A 158 -8.39 -3.65 -28.99
CA ALA A 158 -8.35 -4.88 -29.76
C ALA A 158 -7.06 -4.91 -30.60
N ASP A 159 -6.51 -6.10 -30.83
CA ASP A 159 -5.32 -6.31 -31.67
C ASP A 159 -4.16 -5.36 -31.32
N GLU A 160 -3.87 -5.21 -30.02
CA GLU A 160 -2.82 -4.32 -29.48
C GLU A 160 -3.02 -2.82 -29.82
N VAL A 161 -4.22 -2.42 -30.25
CA VAL A 161 -4.56 -1.03 -30.55
C VAL A 161 -5.63 -0.52 -29.58
N VAL A 162 -5.36 0.64 -28.99
CA VAL A 162 -6.32 1.41 -28.18
C VAL A 162 -6.95 2.49 -29.04
N LYS A 163 -8.29 2.51 -29.08
CA LYS A 163 -9.07 3.51 -29.82
C LYS A 163 -9.67 4.53 -28.86
N PHE A 164 -9.39 5.81 -29.11
CA PHE A 164 -9.90 6.94 -28.34
C PHE A 164 -10.80 7.83 -29.17
N GLN A 165 -11.89 8.29 -28.57
CA GLN A 165 -12.61 9.47 -29.05
C GLN A 165 -12.04 10.70 -28.36
N THR A 166 -11.40 11.57 -29.14
CA THR A 166 -10.92 12.89 -28.71
C THR A 166 -11.83 13.97 -29.30
N ASP A 167 -11.61 15.20 -28.86
CA ASP A 167 -12.23 16.43 -29.35
C ASP A 167 -11.83 16.76 -30.80
N VAL A 168 -10.72 16.21 -31.31
CA VAL A 168 -10.30 16.32 -32.72
C VAL A 168 -10.70 15.11 -33.58
N GLY A 169 -11.32 14.08 -32.98
CA GLY A 169 -11.79 12.88 -33.68
C GLY A 169 -11.29 11.57 -33.06
N VAL A 170 -11.44 10.47 -33.80
CA VAL A 170 -10.97 9.15 -33.37
C VAL A 170 -9.47 9.03 -33.59
N VAL A 171 -8.75 8.62 -32.55
CA VAL A 171 -7.30 8.36 -32.59
C VAL A 171 -7.06 6.89 -32.25
N GLU A 172 -6.17 6.25 -33.01
CA GLU A 172 -5.74 4.87 -32.79
C GLU A 172 -4.25 4.85 -32.40
N ILE A 173 -3.94 4.24 -31.25
CA ILE A 173 -2.58 4.17 -30.72
C ILE A 173 -2.28 2.73 -30.34
N HIS A 174 -1.16 2.22 -30.82
CA HIS A 174 -0.67 0.90 -30.46
C HIS A 174 -0.21 0.88 -28.99
N THR A 175 -0.47 -0.24 -28.30
CA THR A 175 -0.27 -0.39 -26.84
C THR A 175 1.18 -0.23 -26.40
N ASP A 176 2.15 -0.57 -27.26
CA ASP A 176 3.58 -0.32 -27.05
C ASP A 176 3.92 1.15 -26.77
N ARG A 177 3.23 2.08 -27.41
CA ARG A 177 3.45 3.53 -27.20
C ARG A 177 2.71 4.08 -25.98
N ILE A 178 1.96 3.25 -25.26
CA ILE A 178 1.14 3.65 -24.12
C ILE A 178 1.74 3.03 -22.86
N VAL A 179 2.18 3.87 -21.94
CA VAL A 179 2.64 3.42 -20.62
C VAL A 179 1.45 2.95 -19.78
N ALA A 180 0.40 3.78 -19.69
CA ALA A 180 -0.76 3.49 -18.86
C ALA A 180 -2.04 4.18 -19.34
N LEU A 181 -3.18 3.57 -19.04
CA LEU A 181 -4.52 4.18 -19.09
C LEU A 181 -4.99 4.45 -17.67
N ILE A 182 -5.58 5.62 -17.45
CA ILE A 182 -6.06 6.09 -16.16
C ILE A 182 -7.55 6.45 -16.29
N PHE A 183 -8.39 5.79 -15.50
CA PHE A 183 -9.85 5.92 -15.57
C PHE A 183 -10.38 6.88 -14.47
N HIS A 184 -11.26 7.84 -14.84
CA HIS A 184 -11.87 8.82 -13.94
C HIS A 184 -13.40 8.64 -13.74
N PRO A 185 -13.95 8.94 -12.55
CA PRO A 185 -13.46 8.55 -11.23
C PRO A 185 -14.09 7.20 -10.84
N ALA A 186 -13.33 6.11 -10.96
CA ALA A 186 -13.70 4.84 -10.35
C ALA A 186 -12.92 4.56 -9.05
N ILE A 187 -12.05 5.47 -8.58
CA ILE A 187 -11.30 5.23 -7.34
C ILE A 187 -12.25 5.33 -6.15
N LYS A 188 -12.63 4.17 -5.60
CA LYS A 188 -13.29 4.09 -4.30
C LYS A 188 -12.21 4.36 -3.23
N PRO A 189 -12.59 4.90 -2.05
CA PRO A 189 -11.63 4.99 -0.96
C PRO A 189 -10.95 3.64 -0.76
N ARG A 190 -9.62 3.63 -0.62
CA ARG A 190 -8.88 2.40 -0.31
C ARG A 190 -9.57 1.71 0.86
N PRO A 191 -9.63 0.37 0.86
CA PRO A 191 -10.26 -0.38 1.93
C PRO A 191 -9.55 -0.03 3.25
N SER A 192 -10.19 0.84 4.01
CA SER A 192 -9.85 1.21 5.37
C SER A 192 -11.03 0.78 6.22
N VAL A 193 -10.76 0.11 7.33
CA VAL A 193 -11.83 -0.32 8.23
C VAL A 193 -12.31 0.93 8.96
N ALA A 194 -13.54 1.36 8.66
CA ALA A 194 -14.19 2.47 9.33
C ALA A 194 -14.29 2.21 10.85
N PRO A 195 -14.41 3.26 11.69
CA PRO A 195 -14.54 3.09 13.13
C PRO A 195 -15.81 2.29 13.46
N ALA A 196 -15.73 1.46 14.50
CA ALA A 196 -16.89 0.78 15.06
C ALA A 196 -17.90 1.81 15.60
N GLY A 197 -18.87 2.14 14.76
CA GLY A 197 -20.04 2.97 15.03
C GLY A 197 -21.12 2.60 14.01
N GLU A 198 -22.07 1.79 14.47
CA GLU A 198 -23.27 1.24 13.82
C GLU A 198 -23.17 0.09 12.81
N LYS A 199 -22.04 -0.18 12.14
CA LYS A 199 -21.77 -1.51 11.54
C LYS A 199 -20.26 -1.75 11.58
N SER A 200 -19.80 -2.77 12.31
CA SER A 200 -18.39 -3.20 12.21
C SER A 200 -18.12 -3.58 10.76
N GLU A 201 -17.34 -2.77 10.03
CA GLU A 201 -16.89 -3.13 8.69
C GLU A 201 -16.23 -4.52 8.76
N PRO A 202 -16.62 -5.46 7.87
CA PRO A 202 -16.09 -6.80 7.90
C PRO A 202 -14.57 -6.77 7.73
N LEU A 203 -13.88 -7.63 8.47
CA LEU A 203 -12.42 -7.78 8.35
C LEU A 203 -12.05 -8.01 6.88
N ARG A 204 -11.03 -7.30 6.40
CA ARG A 204 -10.43 -7.49 5.09
C ARG A 204 -8.97 -7.91 5.26
N ALA A 205 -8.36 -8.40 4.18
CA ALA A 205 -6.92 -8.56 4.14
C ALA A 205 -6.39 -8.28 2.74
N TRP A 206 -5.20 -7.69 2.67
CA TRP A 206 -4.40 -7.80 1.46
C TRP A 206 -3.93 -9.24 1.31
N VAL A 207 -4.19 -9.82 0.14
CA VAL A 207 -3.69 -11.14 -0.29
C VAL A 207 -2.77 -10.90 -1.48
N GLY A 208 -1.47 -11.17 -1.32
CA GLY A 208 -0.47 -11.05 -2.38
C GLY A 208 -0.10 -12.41 -2.94
N LEU A 209 0.11 -12.46 -4.26
CA LEU A 209 0.36 -13.66 -5.02
C LEU A 209 1.75 -13.67 -5.66
N SER A 210 2.24 -14.87 -6.00
CA SER A 210 3.58 -15.11 -6.53
C SER A 210 3.89 -14.38 -7.85
N ASP A 211 2.88 -13.99 -8.63
CA ASP A 211 2.99 -13.23 -9.88
C ASP A 211 3.07 -11.70 -9.68
N GLY A 212 3.00 -11.22 -8.43
CA GLY A 212 2.94 -9.79 -8.11
C GLY A 212 1.52 -9.23 -8.01
N SER A 213 0.48 -10.03 -8.26
CA SER A 213 -0.90 -9.65 -8.00
C SER A 213 -1.14 -9.43 -6.51
N ARG A 214 -2.03 -8.49 -6.19
CA ARG A 214 -2.42 -8.15 -4.82
C ARG A 214 -3.88 -7.73 -4.76
N LEU A 215 -4.68 -8.48 -4.03
CA LEU A 215 -6.12 -8.28 -3.92
C LEU A 215 -6.50 -7.86 -2.51
N SER A 216 -7.39 -6.86 -2.38
CA SER A 216 -8.07 -6.58 -1.11
C SER A 216 -9.25 -7.55 -0.96
N ALA A 217 -9.00 -8.65 -0.24
CA ALA A 217 -9.96 -9.71 -0.06
C ALA A 217 -10.97 -9.39 1.04
N ALA A 218 -12.26 -9.60 0.73
CA ALA A 218 -13.35 -9.65 1.71
C ALA A 218 -13.51 -11.04 2.33
N ARG A 219 -12.98 -12.08 1.68
CA ARG A 219 -12.92 -13.46 2.17
C ARG A 219 -11.72 -14.18 1.57
N LEU A 220 -11.10 -15.04 2.36
CA LEU A 220 -10.11 -16.03 1.92
C LEU A 220 -10.46 -17.40 2.49
N ALA A 221 -10.52 -18.42 1.63
CA ALA A 221 -10.64 -19.82 2.03
C ALA A 221 -9.52 -20.63 1.37
N ILE A 222 -8.84 -21.47 2.16
CA ILE A 222 -7.80 -22.39 1.69
C ILE A 222 -8.13 -23.79 2.20
N GLU A 223 -8.42 -24.69 1.28
CA GLU A 223 -8.81 -26.09 1.52
C GLU A 223 -8.19 -26.97 0.44
N ASP A 224 -7.63 -28.12 0.82
CA ASP A 224 -7.05 -29.12 -0.10
C ASP A 224 -6.07 -28.55 -1.15
N GLY A 225 -5.23 -27.60 -0.74
CA GLY A 225 -4.24 -26.96 -1.61
C GLY A 225 -4.81 -25.94 -2.60
N SER A 226 -6.12 -25.72 -2.60
CA SER A 226 -6.80 -24.70 -3.41
C SER A 226 -7.14 -23.47 -2.57
N ALA A 227 -7.07 -22.29 -3.18
CA ALA A 227 -7.47 -21.03 -2.57
C ALA A 227 -8.62 -20.38 -3.34
N ALA A 228 -9.59 -19.83 -2.59
CA ALA A 228 -10.66 -18.99 -3.09
C ALA A 228 -10.62 -17.62 -2.40
N ILE A 229 -10.51 -16.55 -3.20
CA ILE A 229 -10.35 -15.17 -2.75
C ILE A 229 -11.54 -14.36 -3.27
N ASP A 230 -12.38 -13.82 -2.38
CA ASP A 230 -13.45 -12.89 -2.81
C ASP A 230 -12.91 -11.46 -2.80
N ALA A 231 -12.74 -10.88 -3.97
CA ALA A 231 -12.22 -9.53 -4.17
C ALA A 231 -12.77 -8.92 -5.47
N ALA A 232 -12.88 -7.59 -5.54
CA ALA A 232 -13.38 -6.88 -6.73
C ALA A 232 -14.73 -7.40 -7.26
N GLY A 233 -15.63 -7.81 -6.35
CA GLY A 233 -16.98 -8.28 -6.72
C GLY A 233 -17.04 -9.69 -7.31
N ARG A 234 -15.98 -10.49 -7.21
CA ARG A 234 -15.93 -11.88 -7.70
C ARG A 234 -15.06 -12.79 -6.83
N THR A 235 -15.19 -14.09 -7.06
CA THR A 235 -14.30 -15.11 -6.48
C THR A 235 -13.19 -15.45 -7.46
N TRP A 236 -11.95 -15.31 -7.00
CA TRP A 236 -10.73 -15.72 -7.70
C TRP A 236 -10.28 -17.07 -7.16
N LYS A 237 -9.91 -18.00 -8.04
CA LYS A 237 -9.44 -19.34 -7.68
C LYS A 237 -8.00 -19.51 -8.14
N THR A 238 -7.15 -20.06 -7.27
CA THR A 238 -5.75 -20.36 -7.59
C THR A 238 -5.22 -21.46 -6.65
N SER A 239 -3.99 -21.94 -6.85
CA SER A 239 -3.29 -22.81 -5.91
C SER A 239 -2.95 -22.05 -4.64
N ALA A 240 -3.06 -22.68 -3.47
CA ALA A 240 -2.72 -22.07 -2.19
C ALA A 240 -1.24 -21.67 -2.10
N GLU A 241 -0.36 -22.37 -2.81
CA GLU A 241 1.08 -22.07 -2.87
C GLU A 241 1.38 -20.73 -3.55
N ASN A 242 0.46 -20.24 -4.38
CA ASN A 242 0.61 -18.94 -5.02
C ASN A 242 0.40 -17.79 -4.04
N ILE A 243 -0.20 -18.01 -2.87
CA ILE A 243 -0.36 -16.98 -1.86
C ILE A 243 0.95 -16.84 -1.08
N VAL A 244 1.59 -15.68 -1.21
CA VAL A 244 2.91 -15.39 -0.62
C VAL A 244 2.88 -14.26 0.39
N PHE A 245 1.73 -13.58 0.52
CA PHE A 245 1.56 -12.45 1.41
C PHE A 245 0.13 -12.37 1.95
N LEU A 246 0.01 -12.14 3.26
CA LEU A 246 -1.23 -11.75 3.91
C LEU A 246 -0.99 -10.55 4.82
N GLN A 247 -1.86 -9.54 4.75
CA GLN A 247 -1.89 -8.45 5.73
C GLN A 247 -3.34 -8.11 6.07
N PRO A 248 -3.86 -8.59 7.21
CA PRO A 248 -5.17 -8.21 7.70
C PRO A 248 -5.29 -6.69 7.91
N LEU A 249 -6.45 -6.17 7.53
CA LEU A 249 -6.85 -4.78 7.70
C LEU A 249 -7.95 -4.76 8.77
N GLY A 250 -7.65 -4.15 9.91
CA GLY A 250 -8.52 -4.12 11.09
C GLY A 250 -8.09 -5.09 12.19
N GLY A 251 -9.03 -5.42 13.10
CA GLY A 251 -8.73 -6.26 14.27
C GLY A 251 -8.02 -5.48 15.39
N ARG A 252 -6.95 -6.05 15.94
CA ARG A 252 -6.19 -5.45 17.06
C ARG A 252 -5.04 -4.56 16.62
N ALA A 253 -4.75 -4.48 15.32
CA ALA A 253 -3.82 -3.53 14.72
C ALA A 253 -4.58 -2.45 13.95
N THR A 254 -4.23 -1.20 14.16
CA THR A 254 -4.74 -0.05 13.38
C THR A 254 -3.55 0.69 12.78
N TYR A 255 -3.43 0.70 11.46
CA TYR A 255 -2.32 1.36 10.78
C TYR A 255 -2.48 2.88 10.84
N LEU A 256 -1.38 3.60 11.12
CA LEU A 256 -1.40 5.06 11.21
C LEU A 256 -1.71 5.72 9.87
N SER A 257 -1.41 5.06 8.75
CA SER A 257 -1.75 5.53 7.41
C SER A 257 -3.24 5.50 7.10
N ASP A 258 -4.03 4.76 7.88
CA ASP A 258 -5.50 4.84 7.84
C ASP A 258 -6.04 6.01 8.67
N LEU A 259 -5.22 6.58 9.55
CA LEU A 259 -5.60 7.68 10.42
C LEU A 259 -5.21 9.02 9.82
N LYS A 260 -5.99 10.06 10.12
CA LYS A 260 -5.58 11.43 9.83
C LYS A 260 -4.85 12.03 11.04
N PRO A 261 -3.59 12.47 10.88
CA PRO A 261 -2.93 13.23 11.93
C PRO A 261 -3.71 14.53 12.17
N VAL A 262 -3.79 14.95 13.43
CA VAL A 262 -4.40 16.24 13.77
C VAL A 262 -3.56 17.42 13.33
N GLU A 263 -2.25 17.19 13.20
CA GLU A 263 -1.29 18.19 12.80
C GLU A 263 -0.12 17.52 12.06
N TYR A 264 0.33 18.18 11.01
CA TYR A 264 1.56 17.86 10.28
C TYR A 264 2.37 19.15 10.18
N HIS A 265 3.61 19.10 10.64
CA HIS A 265 4.56 20.19 10.48
C HIS A 265 5.76 19.68 9.69
N GLN A 266 6.12 20.42 8.65
CA GLN A 266 7.31 20.18 7.86
C GLN A 266 8.16 21.44 7.91
N THR A 267 9.45 21.27 8.17
CA THR A 267 10.44 22.33 8.07
C THR A 267 11.38 21.93 6.93
N PRO A 268 11.22 22.44 5.70
CA PRO A 268 12.15 22.17 4.60
C PRO A 268 13.42 23.03 4.69
N TYR A 269 14.51 22.63 4.03
CA TYR A 269 15.70 23.48 3.90
C TYR A 269 15.58 24.50 2.75
N LEU A 270 14.87 24.17 1.65
CA LEU A 270 14.75 24.98 0.42
C LEU A 270 13.33 25.47 0.11
N ASP A 271 12.48 25.69 1.12
CA ASP A 271 11.07 26.13 0.96
C ASP A 271 10.20 25.23 0.04
N LEU A 272 10.67 24.03 -0.32
CA LEU A 272 9.90 23.06 -1.09
C LEU A 272 8.96 22.29 -0.15
N PRO A 273 7.62 22.39 -0.34
CA PRO A 273 6.69 21.69 0.52
C PRO A 273 6.66 20.20 0.18
N TRP A 274 6.85 19.37 1.20
CA TRP A 274 6.73 17.91 1.11
C TRP A 274 5.49 17.45 1.89
N PRO A 275 4.44 16.95 1.23
CA PRO A 275 3.31 16.34 1.91
C PRO A 275 3.75 15.04 2.61
N TRP A 276 3.07 14.68 3.71
CA TRP A 276 3.12 13.29 4.17
C TRP A 276 2.18 12.45 3.33
N ARG A 277 2.52 11.17 3.14
CA ARG A 277 1.75 10.29 2.25
C ARG A 277 1.41 8.96 2.93
N ALA A 278 0.14 8.55 2.83
CA ALA A 278 -0.34 7.27 3.32
C ALA A 278 -0.08 6.12 2.33
N ASP A 279 0.58 5.07 2.82
CA ASP A 279 1.01 3.86 2.09
C ASP A 279 1.82 4.15 0.81
N ARG A 280 2.55 5.26 0.83
CA ARG A 280 3.43 5.75 -0.25
C ARG A 280 4.66 6.41 0.36
N ASN A 281 5.77 6.34 -0.34
CA ASN A 281 6.99 7.05 0.02
C ASN A 281 6.83 8.57 -0.22
N ALA A 282 7.83 9.38 0.16
CA ALA A 282 7.78 10.84 0.05
C ALA A 282 7.47 11.37 -1.37
N THR A 283 7.89 10.66 -2.42
CA THR A 283 7.70 11.06 -3.82
C THR A 283 6.39 10.55 -4.43
N GLY A 284 5.59 9.77 -3.70
CA GLY A 284 4.34 9.20 -4.18
C GLY A 284 4.47 7.80 -4.79
N GLY A 285 5.69 7.25 -4.81
CA GLY A 285 5.97 5.86 -5.14
C GLY A 285 5.59 4.88 -4.02
N ARG A 286 5.84 3.58 -4.25
CA ARG A 286 5.60 2.53 -3.24
C ARG A 286 6.63 2.63 -2.12
N LEU A 287 6.21 2.34 -0.88
CA LEU A 287 7.11 2.20 0.27
C LEU A 287 8.04 1.01 0.03
N ARG A 288 9.34 1.27 -0.08
CA ARG A 288 10.36 0.25 -0.30
C ARG A 288 11.56 0.50 0.60
N CYS A 289 11.99 -0.52 1.31
CA CYS A 289 13.24 -0.44 2.07
C CYS A 289 13.98 -1.77 1.96
N ARG A 290 15.24 -1.74 1.50
CA ARG A 290 16.09 -2.91 1.25
C ARG A 290 15.45 -3.91 0.28
N GLY A 291 14.79 -3.41 -0.77
CA GLY A 291 14.09 -4.21 -1.78
C GLY A 291 12.78 -4.85 -1.29
N GLN A 292 12.40 -4.66 -0.01
CA GLN A 292 11.15 -5.14 0.52
C GLN A 292 10.06 -4.09 0.33
N LEU A 293 8.95 -4.47 -0.31
CA LEU A 293 7.75 -3.66 -0.40
C LEU A 293 6.92 -3.71 0.88
N TYR A 294 6.39 -2.56 1.27
CA TYR A 294 5.46 -2.42 2.39
C TYR A 294 4.14 -1.86 1.89
N GLN A 295 3.05 -2.54 2.23
CA GLN A 295 1.71 -2.15 1.79
C GLN A 295 1.06 -1.13 2.73
N LYS A 296 1.54 -1.03 3.98
CA LYS A 296 1.08 -0.04 4.96
C LYS A 296 2.25 0.76 5.51
N GLY A 297 2.07 2.06 5.66
CA GLY A 297 3.09 2.94 6.26
C GLY A 297 2.91 4.41 5.88
N ILE A 298 3.82 5.25 6.35
CA ILE A 298 3.80 6.68 6.08
C ILE A 298 5.15 7.11 5.51
N GLY A 299 5.15 7.72 4.33
CA GLY A 299 6.32 8.38 3.75
C GLY A 299 6.32 9.87 4.04
N VAL A 300 7.49 10.39 4.40
CA VAL A 300 7.74 11.82 4.67
C VAL A 300 9.11 12.23 4.15
N HIS A 301 9.30 13.54 3.97
CA HIS A 301 10.63 14.13 3.84
C HIS A 301 11.02 14.80 5.15
N SER A 302 12.29 14.74 5.56
CA SER A 302 12.76 15.46 6.75
C SER A 302 12.75 16.99 6.52
N ALA A 303 12.71 17.83 7.57
CA ALA A 303 12.31 17.49 8.93
C ALA A 303 10.78 17.50 9.02
N ALA A 304 10.20 16.45 9.58
CA ALA A 304 8.75 16.24 9.61
C ALA A 304 8.27 15.81 10.99
N ARG A 305 7.07 16.28 11.37
CA ARG A 305 6.37 15.92 12.60
C ARG A 305 4.90 15.65 12.32
N LEU A 306 4.45 14.44 12.62
CA LEU A 306 3.04 14.04 12.59
C LEU A 306 2.53 13.85 14.00
N ILE A 307 1.33 14.37 14.29
CA ILE A 307 0.70 14.29 15.61
C ILE A 307 -0.64 13.55 15.48
N PHE A 308 -0.82 12.50 16.28
CA PHE A 308 -2.06 11.74 16.38
C PHE A 308 -2.70 11.94 17.76
N SER A 309 -3.93 12.46 17.79
CA SER A 309 -4.68 12.78 19.01
C SER A 309 -6.19 12.92 18.73
N PRO A 310 -7.07 12.61 19.70
CA PRO A 310 -6.77 11.82 20.88
C PRO A 310 -6.59 10.35 20.47
N LEU A 311 -5.62 9.66 21.07
CA LEU A 311 -5.39 8.22 20.84
C LEU A 311 -6.50 7.35 21.44
N SER A 312 -7.18 7.84 22.47
CA SER A 312 -8.33 7.20 23.08
C SER A 312 -9.56 8.09 22.88
N PRO A 313 -10.73 7.55 22.46
CA PRO A 313 -11.96 8.32 22.48
C PRO A 313 -12.24 8.71 23.94
N GLY A 314 -12.16 10.00 24.26
CA GLY A 314 -12.47 10.49 25.59
C GLY A 314 -13.98 10.55 25.80
N GLU A 315 -14.48 9.97 26.89
CA GLU A 315 -15.73 10.41 27.50
C GLU A 315 -15.50 11.83 28.07
N GLY A 316 -15.93 12.86 27.33
CA GLY A 316 -15.79 14.26 27.75
C GLY A 316 -16.31 15.24 26.68
N PRO A 317 -16.88 16.40 27.07
CA PRO A 317 -17.73 17.20 26.19
C PRO A 317 -16.90 17.77 25.04
N GLY A 318 -17.53 17.79 23.85
CA GLY A 318 -16.92 18.16 22.57
C GLY A 318 -15.93 19.32 22.68
N VAL A 319 -14.64 18.98 22.60
CA VAL A 319 -13.57 19.97 22.48
C VAL A 319 -13.72 20.60 21.10
N ARG A 320 -14.10 21.88 21.08
CA ARG A 320 -14.14 22.70 19.87
C ARG A 320 -12.77 22.68 19.21
N ALA A 321 -12.74 22.46 17.90
CA ALA A 321 -11.55 22.56 17.07
C ALA A 321 -10.77 23.83 17.43
N ALA A 322 -9.50 23.66 17.81
CA ALA A 322 -8.60 24.79 18.02
C ALA A 322 -8.53 25.60 16.72
N LYS A 323 -8.60 26.92 16.84
CA LYS A 323 -8.47 27.83 15.71
C LYS A 323 -7.15 27.55 14.99
N GLN A 324 -7.30 27.27 13.71
CA GLN A 324 -6.26 27.15 12.70
C GLN A 324 -5.32 28.35 12.79
N SER A 325 -4.05 28.12 13.12
CA SER A 325 -2.99 29.10 12.88
C SER A 325 -2.75 29.20 11.38
N ASP A 326 -2.43 30.40 10.89
CA ASP A 326 -2.31 30.81 9.47
C ASP A 326 -1.19 30.10 8.65
N SER A 327 -0.95 28.81 8.87
CA SER A 327 -0.15 27.99 7.97
C SER A 327 -1.01 27.53 6.78
N PRO A 328 -0.50 27.64 5.54
CA PRO A 328 -1.26 27.28 4.35
C PRO A 328 -1.62 25.79 4.39
N LEU A 329 -2.90 25.51 4.13
CA LEU A 329 -3.59 24.23 3.86
C LEU A 329 -2.89 22.92 4.30
N PRO A 330 -3.54 22.03 5.07
CA PRO A 330 -2.95 20.74 5.42
C PRO A 330 -2.68 19.91 4.16
N LEU A 331 -1.41 19.76 3.79
CA LEU A 331 -0.93 19.01 2.62
C LEU A 331 -0.93 17.48 2.87
N GLY A 332 -1.89 16.95 3.62
CA GLY A 332 -1.89 15.55 4.04
C GLY A 332 -2.89 14.66 3.33
N GLU A 333 -2.46 13.51 2.82
CA GLU A 333 -3.34 12.53 2.18
C GLU A 333 -3.42 11.22 2.98
N GLY A 334 -4.54 11.03 3.68
CA GLY A 334 -4.97 9.78 4.31
C GLY A 334 -6.50 9.79 4.52
N PRO A 335 -7.14 8.62 4.69
CA PRO A 335 -8.60 8.45 4.57
C PRO A 335 -9.43 9.07 5.71
N GLY A 336 -8.83 9.65 6.75
CA GLY A 336 -9.58 10.42 7.75
C GLY A 336 -10.14 9.62 8.92
N VAL A 337 -9.73 8.35 9.10
CA VAL A 337 -10.31 7.47 10.14
C VAL A 337 -9.76 7.84 11.53
N ARG A 338 -10.59 7.67 12.58
CA ARG A 338 -10.16 7.79 13.98
C ARG A 338 -9.82 6.41 14.56
N ALA A 339 -8.78 6.33 15.39
CA ALA A 339 -8.47 5.12 16.12
C ALA A 339 -9.65 4.71 17.03
N THR A 340 -9.93 3.41 17.13
CA THR A 340 -11.01 2.87 17.97
C THR A 340 -10.45 2.23 19.23
N GLY A 341 -10.87 2.65 20.42
CA GLY A 341 -10.35 2.10 21.68
C GLY A 341 -8.92 2.53 22.01
N ALA A 342 -8.54 2.41 23.28
CA ALA A 342 -7.25 2.88 23.77
C ALA A 342 -6.11 1.94 23.31
N PRO A 343 -5.13 2.43 22.52
CA PRO A 343 -3.99 1.62 22.12
C PRO A 343 -3.06 1.39 23.30
N LYS A 344 -2.47 0.20 23.37
CA LYS A 344 -1.45 -0.15 24.36
C LYS A 344 -0.03 0.11 23.88
N ARG A 345 0.20 0.05 22.56
CA ARG A 345 1.55 0.14 21.98
C ARG A 345 1.51 0.76 20.59
N PHE A 346 2.54 1.54 20.27
CA PHE A 346 2.91 1.92 18.91
C PHE A 346 4.04 1.00 18.42
N GLN A 347 3.92 0.48 17.20
CA GLN A 347 4.95 -0.31 16.55
C GLN A 347 5.15 0.13 15.10
N ALA A 348 6.40 0.11 14.64
CA ALA A 348 6.77 0.37 13.25
C ALA A 348 8.12 -0.29 12.93
N LEU A 349 8.45 -0.32 11.65
CA LEU A 349 9.82 -0.39 11.15
C LEU A 349 10.15 1.01 10.60
N VAL A 350 11.38 1.51 10.81
CA VAL A 350 11.81 2.81 10.29
C VAL A 350 13.04 2.65 9.40
N GLY A 351 13.08 3.40 8.30
CA GLY A 351 14.18 3.33 7.34
C GLY A 351 14.11 4.45 6.30
N ILE A 352 15.15 4.53 5.49
CA ILE A 352 15.19 5.38 4.30
C ILE A 352 14.62 4.58 3.11
N ASP A 353 13.78 5.23 2.31
CA ASP A 353 13.16 4.62 1.13
C ASP A 353 14.19 4.34 0.03
N ASP A 354 14.01 3.25 -0.71
CA ASP A 354 14.93 2.82 -1.77
C ASP A 354 14.96 3.81 -2.95
N SER A 355 13.98 4.71 -3.10
CA SER A 355 13.99 5.79 -4.11
C SER A 355 15.14 6.79 -3.95
N THR A 356 15.89 6.71 -2.86
CA THR A 356 17.06 7.55 -2.60
C THR A 356 18.34 7.04 -3.27
N ASP A 357 18.31 5.83 -3.85
CA ASP A 357 19.48 5.12 -4.38
C ASP A 357 20.63 5.00 -3.36
N GLY A 358 20.29 4.69 -2.10
CA GLY A 358 21.27 4.56 -1.02
C GLY A 358 21.80 5.89 -0.47
N ARG A 359 21.06 6.99 -0.69
CA ARG A 359 21.39 8.33 -0.15
C ARG A 359 20.38 8.75 0.92
N GLY A 360 20.50 9.98 1.42
CA GLY A 360 19.71 10.45 2.56
C GLY A 360 20.20 9.91 3.89
N SER A 361 19.89 10.64 4.95
CA SER A 361 20.15 10.20 6.32
C SER A 361 19.26 10.95 7.30
N VAL A 362 18.58 10.22 8.17
CA VAL A 362 17.64 10.81 9.13
C VAL A 362 17.78 10.21 10.52
N ARG A 363 17.15 10.87 11.49
CA ARG A 363 16.91 10.32 12.82
C ARG A 363 15.42 10.31 13.13
N PHE A 364 14.91 9.14 13.51
CA PHE A 364 13.53 8.96 13.91
C PHE A 364 13.38 9.15 15.41
N ARG A 365 12.30 9.82 15.84
CA ARG A 365 11.90 9.93 17.24
C ARG A 365 10.42 9.69 17.41
N VAL A 366 10.07 9.14 18.57
CA VAL A 366 8.69 8.97 18.99
C VAL A 366 8.48 9.69 20.31
N LEU A 367 7.51 10.60 20.35
CA LEU A 367 7.10 11.28 21.57
C LEU A 367 5.70 10.80 21.98
N VAL A 368 5.51 10.63 23.27
CA VAL A 368 4.23 10.28 23.90
C VAL A 368 3.91 11.34 24.93
N ASP A 369 2.77 12.01 24.75
CA ASP A 369 2.34 13.16 25.57
C ASP A 369 3.44 14.22 25.73
N GLY A 370 4.16 14.51 24.64
CA GLY A 370 5.23 15.51 24.59
C GLY A 370 6.58 15.05 25.18
N ARG A 371 6.69 13.80 25.64
CA ARG A 371 7.96 13.22 26.15
C ARG A 371 8.55 12.25 25.14
N GLU A 372 9.82 12.42 24.81
CA GLU A 372 10.56 11.47 23.98
C GLU A 372 10.62 10.10 24.66
N ARG A 373 10.19 9.07 23.93
CA ARG A 373 10.20 7.66 24.37
C ARG A 373 11.12 6.79 23.54
N TYR A 374 11.49 7.24 22.34
CA TYR A 374 12.37 6.53 21.45
C TYR A 374 13.15 7.53 20.58
N VAL A 375 14.40 7.19 20.32
CA VAL A 375 15.28 7.83 19.34
C VAL A 375 16.08 6.75 18.63
N SER A 376 16.09 6.76 17.29
CA SER A 376 16.90 5.83 16.50
C SER A 376 18.38 6.26 16.48
N PRO A 377 19.31 5.37 16.12
CA PRO A 377 20.57 5.81 15.51
C PRO A 377 20.30 6.65 14.25
N ILE A 378 21.34 7.28 13.70
CA ILE A 378 21.24 7.84 12.33
C ILE A 378 21.06 6.65 11.38
N LEU A 379 20.03 6.71 10.54
CA LEU A 379 19.78 5.72 9.49
C LEU A 379 20.10 6.35 8.15
N CYS A 380 20.91 5.66 7.36
CA CYS A 380 21.32 6.06 6.02
C CYS A 380 20.57 5.29 4.94
N GLY A 381 20.53 5.85 3.74
CA GLY A 381 20.07 5.14 2.57
C GLY A 381 20.76 3.79 2.41
N GLY A 382 19.95 2.74 2.24
CA GLY A 382 20.46 1.39 2.14
C GLY A 382 20.89 0.78 3.46
N ASP A 383 20.48 1.28 4.63
CA ASP A 383 20.53 0.53 5.91
C ASP A 383 19.33 -0.43 6.05
N PRO A 384 19.41 -1.50 6.85
CA PRO A 384 18.23 -2.32 7.14
C PRO A 384 17.22 -1.55 7.99
N PRO A 385 15.91 -1.78 7.81
CA PRO A 385 14.90 -1.10 8.61
C PRO A 385 15.00 -1.50 10.09
N VAL A 386 14.83 -0.53 10.98
CA VAL A 386 14.97 -0.71 12.43
C VAL A 386 13.59 -0.81 13.11
N PRO A 387 13.35 -1.81 13.97
CA PRO A 387 12.10 -1.94 14.69
C PRO A 387 11.94 -0.87 15.78
N VAL A 388 10.75 -0.30 15.87
CA VAL A 388 10.33 0.66 16.90
C VAL A 388 9.14 0.08 17.66
N SER A 389 9.20 0.14 18.99
CA SER A 389 8.14 -0.33 19.90
C SER A 389 8.06 0.60 21.11
N VAL A 390 6.93 1.27 21.28
CA VAL A 390 6.71 2.27 22.34
C VAL A 390 5.39 2.01 23.06
N GLU A 391 5.42 1.98 24.39
CA GLU A 391 4.22 1.86 25.24
C GLU A 391 3.32 3.09 25.12
N LEU A 392 2.01 2.86 24.98
CA LEU A 392 0.96 3.88 24.88
C LEU A 392 -0.15 3.74 25.92
N ALA A 393 -0.02 2.85 26.89
CA ALA A 393 -1.05 2.66 27.92
C ALA A 393 -1.37 3.99 28.63
N GLY A 394 -2.61 4.48 28.47
CA GLY A 394 -3.08 5.74 29.03
C GLY A 394 -2.64 7.01 28.29
N ALA A 395 -1.91 6.88 27.18
CA ALA A 395 -1.44 8.01 26.38
C ALA A 395 -2.59 8.72 25.66
N LYS A 396 -2.47 10.04 25.53
CA LYS A 396 -3.45 10.87 24.80
C LYS A 396 -2.94 11.27 23.43
N ARG A 397 -1.63 11.43 23.28
CA ARG A 397 -0.99 11.99 22.10
C ARG A 397 0.25 11.19 21.71
N LEU A 398 0.33 10.79 20.44
CA LEU A 398 1.50 10.19 19.81
C LEU A 398 2.07 11.17 18.80
N GLU A 399 3.39 11.28 18.74
CA GLU A 399 4.07 12.08 17.74
C GLU A 399 5.17 11.26 17.07
N LEU A 400 5.19 11.33 15.75
CA LEU A 400 6.22 10.76 14.91
C LEU A 400 7.06 11.89 14.35
N VAL A 401 8.36 11.88 14.65
CA VAL A 401 9.29 12.94 14.23
C VAL A 401 10.42 12.31 13.41
N VAL A 402 10.73 12.96 12.29
CA VAL A 402 11.91 12.69 11.48
C VAL A 402 12.75 13.97 11.49
N ASP A 403 13.91 13.91 12.12
CA ASP A 403 14.90 14.99 12.10
C ASP A 403 15.89 14.79 10.96
N TYR A 404 16.50 15.90 10.54
CA TYR A 404 17.73 15.90 9.75
C TYR A 404 18.82 15.08 10.43
N ALA A 405 19.70 14.49 9.62
CA ALA A 405 21.00 14.02 10.08
C ALA A 405 22.12 14.63 9.23
N ASP A 406 22.89 13.80 8.54
CA ASP A 406 24.00 14.26 7.72
C ASP A 406 23.47 14.91 6.44
N ARG A 407 24.17 15.93 5.94
CA ARG A 407 23.81 16.65 4.69
C ARG A 407 22.42 17.31 4.70
N ALA A 408 21.95 17.75 5.87
CA ALA A 408 20.68 18.45 6.05
C ALA A 408 19.48 17.61 5.61
N ASP A 409 18.79 17.98 4.52
CA ASP A 409 17.55 17.34 4.05
C ASP A 409 17.72 16.59 2.72
N VAL A 410 18.94 16.45 2.21
CA VAL A 410 19.20 15.93 0.87
C VAL A 410 18.81 14.46 0.74
N LEU A 411 17.71 14.20 0.02
CA LEU A 411 17.14 12.87 -0.23
C LEU A 411 16.72 12.14 1.04
N ASP A 412 16.27 12.88 2.06
CA ASP A 412 15.77 12.33 3.32
C ASP A 412 14.33 11.80 3.18
N HIS A 413 14.14 10.87 2.23
CA HIS A 413 12.87 10.17 2.04
C HIS A 413 12.76 9.08 3.11
N ALA A 414 12.05 9.42 4.19
CA ALA A 414 11.96 8.60 5.38
C ALA A 414 10.61 7.89 5.45
N ASP A 415 10.65 6.61 5.78
CA ASP A 415 9.47 5.76 5.86
C ASP A 415 9.22 5.23 7.27
N TRP A 416 7.98 5.37 7.72
CA TRP A 416 7.40 4.64 8.85
C TRP A 416 6.63 3.42 8.31
N LEU A 417 7.33 2.30 8.19
CA LEU A 417 6.86 1.05 7.57
C LEU A 417 6.03 0.21 8.56
N ASP A 418 4.89 -0.34 8.13
CA ASP A 418 3.93 -1.07 8.97
C ASP A 418 3.57 -0.33 10.29
N ALA A 419 3.60 1.01 10.26
CA ALA A 419 3.38 1.87 11.42
C ALA A 419 1.94 1.73 11.93
N ARG A 420 1.79 1.27 13.18
CA ARG A 420 0.50 0.81 13.71
C ARG A 420 0.36 1.01 15.21
N LEU A 421 -0.90 1.11 15.62
CA LEU A 421 -1.35 1.06 17.01
C LEU A 421 -1.89 -0.34 17.31
N VAL A 422 -1.47 -0.91 18.44
CA VAL A 422 -1.85 -2.26 18.89
C VAL A 422 -2.67 -2.19 20.19
N LYS A 423 -3.69 -3.05 20.32
CA LYS A 423 -4.63 -3.12 21.45
C LYS A 423 -4.54 -4.43 22.24
#